data_AF-A0A9X2GZ31-F1
#
_entry.id   AF-A0A9X2GZ31-F1
#
_cell.length_a   1.000
_cell.length_b   1.000
_cell.length_c   1.000
_cell.angle_alpha   90.00
_cell.angle_beta   90.00
_cell.angle_gamma   90.00
#
_symmetry.space_group_name_H-M   'P 1'
#
loop_
_entity.id
_entity.type
_entity.pdbx_description
1 polymer ?
#
loop_
_entity_poly.entity_id
_entity_poly.type
_entity_poly.pdbx_seq_one_letter_code
_entity_poly.pdbx_strand_id
1 'polypeptide(L)'
;MESERRTKAGAATALVVLIFGALAVYGLDQLSKFLVVTNLTEGETVPVLGDVLQWHFVRNPGAAFSLASGMTWIFTILAAGVITFIIWFARRIRSVAWGLVFGLLLGGVLGNLTDRLLREPSFGLGHVVDFISTPWLIPAIYNVADMAIVSSMVLFMILTIRGVGLDGSREAKRPAADAQEADPVEPADGDQGVAPGVAPVVRES
;
A
#
# COMPACT_ATOMS: atom_id res chain seq x y z
N MET A 1 8.70 2.62 32.06
CA MET A 1 7.26 2.25 32.18
C MET A 1 6.35 3.16 31.35
N GLU A 2 6.39 4.48 31.47
CA GLU A 2 5.49 5.40 30.72
C GLU A 2 5.70 5.37 29.19
N SER A 3 6.95 5.38 28.71
CA SER A 3 7.27 5.28 27.28
C SER A 3 6.76 3.97 26.65
N GLU A 4 6.92 2.85 27.36
CA GLU A 4 6.46 1.54 26.91
C GLU A 4 4.92 1.46 26.83
N ARG A 5 4.22 2.13 27.76
CA ARG A 5 2.75 2.20 27.79
C ARG A 5 2.20 3.02 26.61
N ARG A 6 2.86 4.13 26.26
CA ARG A 6 2.50 4.97 25.09
C ARG A 6 2.69 4.23 23.77
N THR A 7 3.78 3.49 23.61
CA THR A 7 4.04 2.68 22.40
C THR A 7 3.03 1.56 22.23
N LYS A 8 2.64 0.89 23.32
CA LYS A 8 1.58 -0.14 23.31
C LYS A 8 0.21 0.44 22.98
N ALA A 9 -0.12 1.60 23.54
CA ALA A 9 -1.38 2.30 23.24
C ALA A 9 -1.48 2.71 21.76
N GLY A 10 -0.41 3.27 21.17
CA GLY A 10 -0.39 3.62 19.75
C GLY A 10 -0.60 2.41 18.82
N ALA A 11 0.08 1.28 19.12
CA ALA A 11 -0.11 0.04 18.39
C ALA A 11 -1.53 -0.52 18.48
N ALA A 12 -2.15 -0.49 19.67
CA ALA A 12 -3.52 -0.93 19.86
C ALA A 12 -4.52 -0.07 19.07
N THR A 13 -4.39 1.26 19.14
CA THR A 13 -5.26 2.18 18.40
C THR A 13 -5.12 2.00 16.89
N ALA A 14 -3.91 1.88 16.37
CA ALA A 14 -3.68 1.66 14.94
C ALA A 14 -4.31 0.33 14.46
N LEU A 15 -4.19 -0.73 15.26
CA LEU A 15 -4.81 -2.02 14.97
C LEU A 15 -6.34 -1.94 14.99
N VAL A 16 -6.92 -1.25 15.99
CA VAL A 16 -8.38 -1.02 16.05
C VAL A 16 -8.87 -0.27 14.82
N VAL A 17 -8.16 0.77 14.40
CA VAL A 17 -8.49 1.54 13.19
C VAL A 17 -8.40 0.67 11.93
N LEU A 18 -7.37 -0.17 11.83
CA LEU A 18 -7.22 -1.12 10.72
C LEU A 18 -8.41 -2.09 10.67
N ILE A 19 -8.72 -2.75 11.79
CA ILE A 19 -9.80 -3.73 11.86
C ILE A 19 -11.14 -3.08 11.55
N PHE A 20 -11.43 -1.93 12.17
CA PHE A 20 -12.67 -1.21 11.94
C PHE A 20 -12.79 -0.74 10.49
N GLY A 21 -11.73 -0.16 9.92
CA GLY A 21 -11.68 0.26 8.52
C GLY A 21 -11.93 -0.91 7.56
N ALA A 22 -11.29 -2.06 7.82
CA ALA A 22 -11.48 -3.27 7.02
C ALA A 22 -12.91 -3.81 7.09
N LEU A 23 -13.48 -3.93 8.30
CA LEU A 23 -14.86 -4.39 8.49
C LEU A 23 -15.89 -3.44 7.88
N ALA A 24 -15.69 -2.13 8.01
CA ALA A 24 -16.57 -1.13 7.44
C ALA A 24 -16.57 -1.20 5.90
N VAL A 25 -15.38 -1.21 5.27
CA VAL A 25 -15.27 -1.32 3.81
C VAL A 25 -15.83 -2.64 3.32
N TYR A 26 -15.46 -3.76 3.96
CA TYR A 26 -15.95 -5.08 3.58
C TYR A 26 -17.48 -5.17 3.67
N GLY A 27 -18.05 -4.69 4.77
CA GLY A 27 -19.50 -4.68 4.98
C GLY A 27 -20.23 -3.82 3.96
N LEU A 28 -19.72 -2.61 3.67
CA LEU A 28 -20.29 -1.72 2.65
C LEU A 28 -20.19 -2.32 1.25
N ASP A 29 -19.05 -2.92 0.89
CA ASP A 29 -18.85 -3.59 -0.39
C ASP A 29 -19.84 -4.75 -0.57
N GLN A 30 -19.87 -5.69 0.37
CA GLN A 30 -20.75 -6.86 0.25
C GLN A 30 -22.24 -6.49 0.30
N LEU A 31 -22.62 -5.53 1.14
CA LEU A 31 -24.00 -5.02 1.16
C LEU A 31 -24.37 -4.38 -0.17
N SER A 32 -23.53 -3.51 -0.71
CA SER A 32 -23.79 -2.84 -1.99
C SER A 32 -23.91 -3.84 -3.15
N LYS A 33 -23.00 -4.81 -3.25
CA LYS A 33 -23.06 -5.89 -4.24
C LYS A 33 -24.29 -6.77 -4.08
N PHE A 34 -24.68 -7.08 -2.85
CA PHE A 34 -25.92 -7.82 -2.57
C PHE A 34 -27.14 -7.06 -3.09
N LEU A 35 -27.24 -5.76 -2.80
CA LEU A 35 -28.34 -4.92 -3.29
C LEU A 35 -28.38 -4.88 -4.82
N VAL A 36 -27.23 -4.76 -5.48
CA VAL A 36 -27.17 -4.75 -6.94
C VAL A 36 -27.64 -6.07 -7.53
N VAL A 37 -27.06 -7.20 -7.09
CA VAL A 37 -27.40 -8.52 -7.63
C VAL A 37 -28.86 -8.91 -7.39
N THR A 38 -29.50 -8.37 -6.36
CA THR A 38 -30.91 -8.66 -6.02
C THR A 38 -31.91 -7.73 -6.69
N ASN A 39 -31.50 -6.55 -7.16
CA ASN A 39 -32.41 -5.54 -7.69
C ASN A 39 -32.16 -5.18 -9.17
N LEU A 40 -30.99 -5.50 -9.72
CA LEU A 40 -30.65 -5.22 -11.12
C LEU A 40 -30.41 -6.51 -11.91
N THR A 41 -30.77 -6.47 -13.17
CA THR A 41 -30.40 -7.50 -14.15
C THR A 41 -28.98 -7.23 -14.66
N GLU A 42 -28.18 -8.27 -14.92
CA GLU A 42 -26.85 -8.07 -15.50
C GLU A 42 -26.94 -7.38 -16.87
N GLY A 43 -26.11 -6.34 -17.08
CA GLY A 43 -26.13 -5.47 -18.25
C GLY A 43 -27.13 -4.31 -18.18
N GLU A 44 -27.97 -4.24 -17.15
CA GLU A 44 -28.91 -3.14 -16.94
C GLU A 44 -28.19 -1.86 -16.51
N THR A 45 -28.54 -0.73 -17.12
CA THR A 45 -28.06 0.61 -16.74
C THR A 45 -29.18 1.42 -16.12
N VAL A 46 -28.97 1.89 -14.89
CA VAL A 46 -29.86 2.81 -14.18
C VAL A 46 -29.16 4.15 -13.97
N PRO A 47 -29.62 5.25 -14.59
CA PRO A 47 -29.02 6.57 -14.38
C PRO A 47 -29.32 7.07 -12.96
N VAL A 48 -28.28 7.49 -12.24
CA VAL A 48 -28.38 8.07 -10.89
C VAL A 48 -28.31 9.58 -10.99
N LEU A 49 -27.35 10.07 -11.78
CA LEU A 49 -27.15 11.49 -12.06
C LEU A 49 -26.83 11.68 -13.55
N GLY A 50 -27.84 11.45 -14.40
CA GLY A 50 -27.68 11.49 -15.86
C GLY A 50 -26.52 10.58 -16.31
N ASP A 51 -25.62 11.13 -17.13
CA ASP A 51 -24.41 10.44 -17.62
C ASP A 51 -23.19 10.59 -16.69
N VAL A 52 -23.35 11.30 -15.57
CA VAL A 52 -22.26 11.52 -14.61
C VAL A 52 -22.07 10.31 -13.70
N LEU A 53 -23.16 9.72 -13.24
CA LEU A 53 -23.15 8.55 -12.36
C LEU A 53 -24.30 7.63 -12.74
N GLN A 54 -23.96 6.37 -13.00
CA GLN A 54 -24.91 5.33 -13.38
C GLN A 54 -24.62 4.06 -12.59
N TRP A 55 -25.67 3.33 -12.22
CA TRP A 55 -25.54 1.93 -11.82
C TRP A 55 -25.57 1.08 -13.08
N HIS A 56 -24.53 0.28 -13.30
CA HIS A 56 -24.44 -0.62 -14.44
C HIS A 56 -23.87 -1.97 -14.00
N PHE A 57 -24.73 -2.95 -13.78
CA PHE A 57 -24.33 -4.22 -13.19
C PHE A 57 -23.59 -5.11 -14.21
N VAL A 58 -22.34 -5.45 -13.91
CA VAL A 58 -21.53 -6.41 -14.66
C VAL A 58 -20.81 -7.38 -13.72
N ARG A 59 -20.63 -8.64 -14.16
CA ARG A 59 -19.73 -9.60 -13.51
C ARG A 59 -18.37 -9.56 -14.19
N ASN A 60 -17.37 -9.06 -13.48
CA ASN A 60 -16.02 -8.86 -13.99
C ASN A 60 -15.12 -10.08 -13.67
N PRO A 61 -14.67 -10.85 -14.67
CA PRO A 61 -13.68 -11.92 -14.48
C PRO A 61 -12.26 -11.39 -14.16
N GLY A 62 -11.99 -10.09 -14.34
CA GLY A 62 -10.67 -9.48 -14.25
C GLY A 62 -9.93 -9.39 -15.60
N ALA A 63 -10.62 -9.65 -16.71
CA ALA A 63 -10.06 -9.61 -18.06
C ALA A 63 -10.59 -8.39 -18.82
N ALA A 64 -9.93 -7.24 -18.66
CA ALA A 64 -10.25 -6.03 -19.43
C ALA A 64 -10.10 -6.22 -20.96
N PHE A 65 -9.44 -7.31 -21.38
CA PHE A 65 -9.43 -7.79 -22.76
C PHE A 65 -9.57 -9.31 -22.69
N SER A 66 -10.45 -9.90 -23.50
CA SER A 66 -10.84 -11.33 -23.56
C SER A 66 -9.69 -12.37 -23.66
N LEU A 67 -8.43 -11.93 -23.56
CA LEU A 67 -7.20 -12.73 -23.49
C LEU A 67 -6.97 -13.39 -22.12
N ALA A 68 -7.63 -12.94 -21.05
CA ALA A 68 -7.37 -13.39 -19.67
C ALA A 68 -8.53 -14.15 -18.99
N SER A 69 -9.58 -14.53 -19.72
CA SER A 69 -10.74 -15.24 -19.13
C SER A 69 -10.37 -16.57 -18.46
N GLY A 70 -9.26 -17.21 -18.84
CA GLY A 70 -8.71 -18.39 -18.16
C GLY A 70 -7.77 -18.11 -16.98
N MET A 71 -7.51 -16.84 -16.66
CA MET A 71 -6.54 -16.41 -15.63
C MET A 71 -7.20 -15.77 -14.40
N THR A 72 -8.52 -15.91 -14.24
CA THR A 72 -9.25 -15.34 -13.09
C THR A 72 -8.68 -15.78 -11.74
N TRP A 73 -8.20 -17.02 -11.65
CA TRP A 73 -7.53 -17.58 -10.46
C TRP A 73 -6.27 -16.80 -10.02
N ILE A 74 -5.57 -16.13 -10.94
CA ILE A 74 -4.37 -15.34 -10.59
C ILE A 74 -4.77 -14.19 -9.67
N PHE A 75 -5.89 -13.53 -9.94
CA PHE A 75 -6.38 -12.46 -9.08
C PHE A 75 -6.78 -12.98 -7.70
N THR A 76 -7.34 -14.18 -7.62
CA THR A 76 -7.66 -14.86 -6.35
C THR A 76 -6.39 -15.09 -5.54
N ILE A 77 -5.33 -15.64 -6.16
CA ILE A 77 -4.05 -15.88 -5.49
C ILE A 77 -3.40 -14.57 -5.05
N LEU A 78 -3.37 -13.56 -5.92
CA LEU A 78 -2.81 -12.25 -5.60
C LEU A 78 -3.53 -11.63 -4.39
N ALA A 79 -4.86 -11.61 -4.41
CA ALA A 79 -5.66 -11.06 -3.32
C ALA A 79 -5.43 -11.83 -2.01
N ALA A 80 -5.40 -13.17 -2.05
CA ALA A 80 -5.08 -13.99 -0.87
C ALA A 80 -3.66 -13.70 -0.33
N GLY A 81 -2.68 -13.51 -1.22
CA GLY A 81 -1.31 -13.14 -0.86
C GLY A 81 -1.24 -11.78 -0.19
N VAL A 82 -1.93 -10.77 -0.73
CA VAL A 82 -2.01 -9.43 -0.13
C VAL A 82 -2.66 -9.47 1.25
N ILE A 83 -3.78 -10.19 1.42
CA ILE A 83 -4.44 -10.34 2.72
C ILE A 83 -3.50 -11.00 3.73
N THR A 84 -2.83 -12.09 3.33
CA THR A 84 -1.88 -12.81 4.20
C THR A 84 -0.73 -11.90 4.62
N PHE A 85 -0.18 -11.12 3.68
CA PHE A 85 0.87 -10.14 3.95
C PHE A 85 0.38 -9.08 4.95
N ILE A 86 -0.81 -8.51 4.77
CA ILE A 86 -1.34 -7.47 5.66
C ILE A 86 -1.54 -8.03 7.07
N ILE A 87 -2.13 -9.21 7.21
CA ILE A 87 -2.35 -9.86 8.52
C ILE A 87 -1.02 -10.10 9.24
N TRP A 88 -0.02 -10.61 8.53
CA TRP A 88 1.32 -10.81 9.07
C TRP A 88 2.00 -9.49 9.46
N PHE A 89 1.85 -8.46 8.61
CA PHE A 89 2.50 -7.17 8.78
C PHE A 89 1.81 -6.25 9.80
N ALA A 90 0.53 -6.47 10.09
CA ALA A 90 -0.32 -5.58 10.89
C ALA A 90 0.29 -5.24 12.26
N ARG A 91 1.01 -6.19 12.88
CA ARG A 91 1.64 -6.02 14.20
C ARG A 91 2.77 -4.97 14.21
N ARG A 92 3.28 -4.58 13.04
CA ARG A 92 4.34 -3.57 12.89
C ARG A 92 3.79 -2.14 12.78
N ILE A 93 2.48 -2.00 12.56
CA ILE A 93 1.81 -0.71 12.38
C ILE A 93 1.53 -0.10 13.76
N ARG A 94 2.00 1.12 14.00
CA ARG A 94 1.66 1.88 15.22
C ARG A 94 1.08 3.26 14.96
N SER A 95 1.15 3.73 13.72
CA SER A 95 0.49 4.95 13.26
C SER A 95 -0.96 4.68 12.90
N VAL A 96 -1.86 5.52 13.40
CA VAL A 96 -3.29 5.50 13.04
C VAL A 96 -3.50 5.72 11.55
N ALA A 97 -2.72 6.60 10.92
CA ALA A 97 -2.83 6.88 9.49
C ALA A 97 -2.48 5.64 8.65
N TRP A 98 -1.43 4.92 9.06
CA TRP A 98 -1.08 3.64 8.44
C TRP A 98 -2.11 2.54 8.76
N GLY A 99 -2.68 2.54 9.96
CA GLY A 99 -3.81 1.68 10.30
C GLY A 99 -4.98 1.87 9.34
N LEU A 100 -5.32 3.13 9.01
CA LEU A 100 -6.36 3.44 8.02
C LEU A 100 -5.99 2.96 6.61
N VAL A 101 -4.77 3.20 6.14
CA VAL A 101 -4.28 2.67 4.84
C VAL A 101 -4.51 1.17 4.75
N PHE A 102 -3.95 0.41 5.70
CA PHE A 102 -4.03 -1.05 5.66
C PHE A 102 -5.44 -1.57 5.94
N GLY A 103 -6.27 -0.84 6.69
CA GLY A 103 -7.67 -1.18 6.92
C GLY A 103 -8.49 -1.05 5.64
N LEU A 104 -8.37 0.07 4.93
CA LEU A 104 -9.04 0.28 3.64
C LEU A 104 -8.60 -0.77 2.61
N LEU A 105 -7.29 -1.03 2.51
CA LEU A 105 -6.74 -2.04 1.61
C LEU A 105 -7.25 -3.44 1.94
N LEU A 106 -7.20 -3.84 3.22
CA LEU A 106 -7.65 -5.16 3.66
C LEU A 106 -9.13 -5.37 3.37
N GLY A 107 -9.98 -4.39 3.71
CA GLY A 107 -11.41 -4.48 3.47
C GLY A 107 -11.76 -4.59 1.98
N GLY A 108 -11.12 -3.77 1.14
CA GLY A 108 -11.34 -3.80 -0.30
C GLY A 108 -10.87 -5.11 -0.94
N VAL A 109 -9.64 -5.54 -0.64
CA VAL A 109 -9.12 -6.81 -1.17
C VAL A 109 -9.94 -8.01 -0.68
N LEU A 110 -10.41 -8.00 0.58
CA LEU A 110 -11.26 -9.06 1.12
C LEU A 110 -12.64 -9.12 0.45
N GLY A 111 -13.26 -7.96 0.16
CA GLY A 111 -14.54 -7.90 -0.57
C GLY A 111 -14.42 -8.50 -1.96
N ASN A 112 -13.38 -8.08 -2.69
CA ASN A 112 -13.08 -8.59 -4.03
C ASN A 112 -12.60 -10.05 -4.04
N LEU A 113 -11.93 -10.54 -2.99
CA LEU A 113 -11.59 -11.96 -2.87
C LEU A 113 -12.83 -12.80 -2.56
N THR A 114 -13.75 -12.30 -1.73
CA THR A 114 -14.98 -13.02 -1.37
C THR A 114 -15.81 -13.35 -2.61
N ASP A 115 -15.98 -12.39 -3.51
CA ASP A 115 -16.63 -12.62 -4.79
C ASP A 115 -15.93 -13.72 -5.60
N ARG A 116 -14.60 -13.65 -5.71
CA ARG A 116 -13.81 -14.64 -6.46
C ARG A 116 -13.86 -16.04 -5.87
N LEU A 117 -13.97 -16.16 -4.55
CA LEU A 117 -14.06 -17.46 -3.90
C LEU A 117 -15.46 -18.06 -3.98
N LEU A 118 -16.52 -17.24 -3.90
CA LEU A 118 -17.86 -17.74 -3.61
C LEU A 118 -18.85 -17.59 -4.76
N ARG A 119 -18.60 -16.70 -5.73
CA ARG A 119 -19.51 -16.49 -6.85
C ARG A 119 -19.20 -17.45 -8.00
N GLU A 120 -20.17 -17.60 -8.89
CA GLU A 120 -20.03 -18.33 -10.15
C GLU A 120 -18.83 -17.83 -10.97
N PRO A 121 -18.17 -18.71 -11.76
CA PRO A 121 -18.57 -20.09 -12.09
C PRO A 121 -18.21 -21.16 -11.05
N SER A 122 -17.16 -20.97 -10.24
CA SER A 122 -16.73 -21.96 -9.25
C SER A 122 -15.75 -21.35 -8.24
N PHE A 123 -15.42 -22.11 -7.20
CA PHE A 123 -14.56 -21.64 -6.12
C PHE A 123 -13.18 -21.18 -6.62
N GLY A 124 -12.84 -19.92 -6.34
CA GLY A 124 -11.57 -19.31 -6.72
C GLY A 124 -11.50 -18.83 -8.17
N LEU A 125 -12.56 -19.03 -8.94
CA LEU A 125 -12.71 -18.55 -10.32
C LEU A 125 -13.86 -17.54 -10.47
N GLY A 126 -14.52 -17.19 -9.36
CA GLY A 126 -15.69 -16.33 -9.34
C GLY A 126 -15.46 -14.93 -9.90
N HIS A 127 -16.50 -14.33 -10.43
CA HIS A 127 -16.45 -12.97 -10.98
C HIS A 127 -16.81 -11.93 -9.92
N VAL A 128 -16.10 -10.80 -9.95
CA VAL A 128 -16.37 -9.65 -9.07
C VAL A 128 -17.59 -8.90 -9.57
N VAL A 129 -18.46 -8.48 -8.66
CA VAL A 129 -19.62 -7.65 -9.03
C VAL A 129 -19.19 -6.19 -9.11
N ASP A 130 -19.22 -5.63 -10.31
CA ASP A 130 -18.99 -4.21 -10.56
C ASP A 130 -20.30 -3.54 -10.97
N PHE A 131 -20.50 -2.30 -10.51
CA PHE A 131 -21.78 -1.64 -10.70
C PHE A 131 -21.73 -0.12 -10.75
N ILE A 132 -20.64 0.51 -10.31
CA ILE A 132 -20.50 1.96 -10.34
C ILE A 132 -19.87 2.34 -11.67
N SER A 133 -20.63 3.08 -12.49
CA SER A 133 -20.19 3.58 -13.77
C SER A 133 -20.15 5.11 -13.76
N THR A 134 -18.99 5.66 -14.15
CA THR A 134 -18.77 7.10 -14.35
C THR A 134 -18.17 7.31 -15.74
N PRO A 135 -18.98 7.19 -16.83
CA PRO A 135 -18.47 7.12 -18.21
C PRO A 135 -17.63 8.33 -18.64
N TRP A 136 -17.91 9.50 -18.08
CA TRP A 136 -17.18 10.75 -18.34
C TRP A 136 -15.77 10.78 -17.74
N LEU A 137 -15.51 9.98 -16.70
CA LEU A 137 -14.25 9.98 -15.95
C LEU A 137 -13.32 8.87 -16.41
N ILE A 138 -13.83 7.64 -16.42
CA ILE A 138 -13.11 6.44 -16.85
C ILE A 138 -14.08 5.46 -17.51
N PRO A 139 -13.64 4.68 -18.51
CA PRO A 139 -14.50 3.69 -19.16
C PRO A 139 -14.72 2.42 -18.31
N ALA A 140 -14.06 2.30 -17.14
CA ALA A 140 -14.18 1.15 -16.27
C ALA A 140 -15.39 1.27 -15.33
N ILE A 141 -16.06 0.14 -15.12
CA ILE A 141 -17.06 -0.03 -14.06
C ILE A 141 -16.34 -0.63 -12.86
N TYR A 142 -16.65 -0.15 -11.67
CA TYR A 142 -15.96 -0.53 -10.43
C TYR A 142 -16.95 -0.71 -9.29
N ASN A 143 -16.44 -1.04 -8.10
CA ASN A 143 -17.25 -1.21 -6.90
C ASN A 143 -16.65 -0.47 -5.69
N VAL A 144 -17.26 -0.67 -4.51
CA VAL A 144 -16.82 -0.04 -3.26
C VAL A 144 -15.46 -0.55 -2.81
N ALA A 145 -15.17 -1.85 -2.99
CA ALA A 145 -13.84 -2.40 -2.72
C ALA A 145 -12.75 -1.72 -3.57
N ASP A 146 -12.98 -1.45 -4.86
CA ASP A 146 -12.01 -0.78 -5.73
C ASP A 146 -11.78 0.67 -5.29
N MET A 147 -12.84 1.40 -4.94
CA MET A 147 -12.71 2.76 -4.39
C MET A 147 -11.85 2.77 -3.11
N ALA A 148 -12.02 1.78 -2.23
CA ALA A 148 -11.23 1.66 -1.01
C ALA A 148 -9.76 1.32 -1.30
N ILE A 149 -9.48 0.42 -2.26
CA ILE A 149 -8.11 0.09 -2.69
C ILE A 149 -7.42 1.33 -3.27
N VAL A 150 -8.07 2.05 -4.19
CA VAL A 150 -7.52 3.28 -4.78
C VAL A 150 -7.28 4.34 -3.71
N SER A 151 -8.26 4.57 -2.82
CA SER A 151 -8.12 5.52 -1.72
C SER A 151 -6.97 5.15 -0.78
N SER A 152 -6.80 3.85 -0.48
CA SER A 152 -5.66 3.35 0.28
C SER A 152 -4.34 3.65 -0.41
N MET A 153 -4.24 3.46 -1.73
CA MET A 153 -3.00 3.72 -2.48
C MET A 153 -2.68 5.22 -2.52
N VAL A 154 -3.68 6.07 -2.71
CA VAL A 154 -3.53 7.53 -2.62
C VAL A 154 -3.02 7.93 -1.24
N LEU A 155 -3.62 7.41 -0.16
CA LEU A 155 -3.19 7.72 1.20
C LEU A 155 -1.79 7.18 1.49
N PHE A 156 -1.48 5.96 1.05
CA PHE A 156 -0.13 5.38 1.12
C PHE A 156 0.91 6.31 0.48
N MET A 157 0.65 6.79 -0.73
CA MET A 157 1.54 7.70 -1.45
C MET A 157 1.72 9.02 -0.68
N ILE A 158 0.62 9.61 -0.17
CA ILE A 158 0.67 10.84 0.62
C ILE A 158 1.55 10.66 1.85
N LEU A 159 1.36 9.58 2.62
CA LEU A 159 2.14 9.32 3.83
C LEU A 159 3.62 9.11 3.51
N THR A 160 3.91 8.39 2.43
CA THR A 160 5.27 8.12 1.96
C THR A 160 5.98 9.41 1.53
N ILE A 161 5.33 10.25 0.70
CA ILE A 161 5.87 11.54 0.26
C ILE A 161 6.07 12.51 1.44
N ARG A 162 5.24 12.40 2.48
CA ARG A 162 5.34 13.20 3.70
C ARG A 162 6.34 12.64 4.72
N GLY A 163 7.02 11.54 4.41
CA GLY A 163 8.01 10.91 5.27
C GLY A 163 7.44 10.41 6.60
N VAL A 164 6.16 10.00 6.62
CA VAL A 164 5.51 9.49 7.84
C VAL A 164 5.85 8.01 8.01
N GLY A 165 6.65 7.68 9.02
CA GLY A 165 6.99 6.31 9.40
C GLY A 165 5.78 5.50 9.86
N LEU A 166 5.92 4.17 9.83
CA LEU A 166 4.88 3.22 10.27
C LEU A 166 4.53 3.34 11.76
N ASP A 167 5.42 3.93 12.54
CA ASP A 167 5.25 4.26 13.95
C ASP A 167 4.66 5.66 14.19
N GLY A 168 4.50 6.46 13.13
CA GLY A 168 3.99 7.83 13.19
C GLY A 168 5.07 8.89 13.34
N SER A 169 6.35 8.49 13.44
CA SER A 169 7.46 9.43 13.36
C SER A 169 7.49 10.11 11.98
N ARG A 170 8.00 11.33 11.91
CA ARG A 170 8.29 11.99 10.63
C ARG A 170 9.79 12.00 10.46
N GLU A 171 10.30 11.54 9.33
CA GLU A 171 11.68 11.83 8.97
C GLU A 171 11.81 13.36 8.89
N ALA A 172 12.55 13.94 9.82
CA ALA A 172 12.94 15.34 9.71
C ALA A 172 13.75 15.44 8.42
N LYS A 173 13.17 16.07 7.39
CA LYS A 173 13.84 16.34 6.12
C LYS A 173 15.18 17.00 6.44
N ARG A 174 16.28 16.25 6.41
CA ARG A 174 17.62 16.81 6.56
C ARG A 174 17.77 17.78 5.39
N PRO A 175 18.04 19.08 5.62
CA PRO A 175 18.31 19.99 4.52
C PRO A 175 19.43 19.38 3.67
N ALA A 176 19.23 19.34 2.36
CA ALA A 176 20.24 18.91 1.40
C ALA A 176 21.32 19.99 1.28
N ALA A 177 22.05 20.24 2.36
CA ALA A 177 23.19 21.12 2.47
C ALA A 177 24.11 20.47 3.51
N ASP A 178 24.93 19.52 3.04
CA ASP A 178 26.25 19.11 3.58
C ASP A 178 26.76 17.91 2.77
N ALA A 179 26.74 18.06 1.45
CA ALA A 179 27.36 17.14 0.51
C ALA A 179 28.24 17.92 -0.46
N GLN A 180 29.16 18.73 0.08
CA GLN A 180 30.42 19.14 -0.56
C GLN A 180 31.19 20.09 0.36
N GLU A 181 31.97 19.50 1.27
CA GLU A 181 33.28 20.03 1.69
C GLU A 181 34.02 18.88 2.38
N ALA A 182 34.43 17.90 1.58
CA ALA A 182 35.59 17.10 1.93
C ALA A 182 36.77 17.82 1.30
N ASP A 183 37.40 18.72 2.07
CA ASP A 183 38.69 19.31 1.70
C ASP A 183 39.70 18.17 1.47
N PRO A 184 40.52 18.22 0.40
CA PRO A 184 41.67 17.34 0.29
C PRO A 184 42.70 17.79 1.33
N VAL A 185 42.97 16.96 2.33
CA VAL A 185 44.10 17.16 3.25
C VAL A 185 45.39 17.05 2.44
N GLU A 186 46.03 18.20 2.23
CA GLU A 186 47.40 18.35 1.75
C GLU A 186 48.39 17.78 2.78
N PRO A 187 49.41 17.00 2.39
CA PRO A 187 50.41 16.52 3.35
C PRO A 187 51.39 17.66 3.67
N ALA A 188 51.32 18.16 4.90
CA ALA A 188 52.31 19.10 5.44
C ALA A 188 53.61 18.36 5.80
N ASP A 189 54.69 18.77 5.16
CA ASP A 189 56.07 18.39 5.44
C ASP A 189 56.60 19.13 6.70
N GLY A 190 57.34 18.40 7.54
CA GLY A 190 58.45 18.94 8.35
C GLY A 190 58.19 19.32 9.81
N ASP A 191 58.82 18.59 10.74
CA ASP A 191 59.51 19.24 11.86
C ASP A 191 60.74 18.44 12.36
N GLN A 192 61.90 19.04 12.09
CA GLN A 192 63.15 19.19 12.85
C GLN A 192 63.63 18.14 13.89
N GLY A 193 64.85 17.62 13.61
CA GLY A 193 66.04 18.05 14.35
C GLY A 193 66.50 17.24 15.57
N VAL A 194 67.37 16.24 15.37
CA VAL A 194 68.46 15.89 16.30
C VAL A 194 69.69 15.43 15.51
N ALA A 195 70.83 16.09 15.72
CA ALA A 195 72.19 15.66 15.34
C ALA A 195 73.04 15.63 16.64
N PRO A 196 74.30 15.13 16.69
CA PRO A 196 75.15 14.62 15.61
C PRO A 196 75.97 13.33 15.93
N GLY A 197 76.61 12.76 14.89
CA GLY A 197 77.93 12.11 15.00
C GLY A 197 78.01 10.58 14.90
N VAL A 198 78.70 10.08 13.86
CA VAL A 198 80.00 9.34 13.91
C VAL A 198 80.26 8.61 12.58
N ALA A 199 81.35 9.03 11.92
CA ALA A 199 82.28 8.41 10.95
C ALA A 199 81.86 7.35 9.88
N PRO A 200 82.45 7.41 8.66
CA PRO A 200 82.24 6.44 7.59
C PRO A 200 83.29 5.30 7.58
N VAL A 201 82.88 4.07 7.24
CA VAL A 201 83.80 2.94 7.02
C VAL A 201 83.32 2.08 5.83
N VAL A 202 84.10 2.21 4.75
CA VAL A 202 84.63 1.17 3.83
C VAL A 202 83.70 0.50 2.79
N ARG A 203 84.16 0.64 1.53
CA ARG A 203 83.89 -0.19 0.35
C ARG A 203 84.66 -1.52 0.43
N GLU A 204 84.05 -2.62 0.04
CA GLU A 204 84.70 -3.77 -0.62
C GLU A 204 83.69 -4.27 -1.69
N SER A 205 83.99 -4.03 -2.97
CA SER A 205 84.60 -4.94 -3.96
C SER A 205 83.55 -5.76 -4.71
#